data_AF-A0A023EIP2-F1
#
_entry.id   AF-A0A023EIP2-F1
#
_cell.length_a   1.000
_cell.length_b   1.000
_cell.length_c   1.000
_cell.angle_alpha   90.00
_cell.angle_beta   90.00
_cell.angle_gamma   90.00
#
_symmetry.space_group_name_H-M   'P 1'
#
loop_
_entity.id
_entity.type
_entity.pdbx_description
1 polymer ?
#
loop_
_entity_poly.entity_id
_entity_poly.type
_entity_poly.pdbx_seq_one_letter_code
_entity_poly.pdbx_strand_id
1 'polypeptide(L)'
;LVPDLQKITSCCFYWGKMDRYEAEKLLEGKPEGTFLLRDSAQEEFLFSVSFRKYNRSLHARIEQFNHKFSFDSRDPGVYTASTVTGLLEHYKDPSCVMFFEPMLTYPLNRKFVFSLQQLCRATIVSNTTYDGINDLSLPKSLKSYLKEYHYRQRVRYRPLDDPPLYHDL
;
A
#
# COMPACT_ATOMS: atom_id res chain seq x y z
N LEU A 1 -6.00 -1.65 10.09
CA LEU A 1 -5.54 -2.72 9.17
C LEU A 1 -5.67 -2.22 7.74
N VAL A 2 -4.87 -2.71 6.80
CA VAL A 2 -5.07 -2.42 5.37
C VAL A 2 -6.45 -2.98 4.96
N PRO A 3 -7.37 -2.14 4.44
CA PRO A 3 -8.78 -2.53 4.28
C PRO A 3 -8.99 -3.58 3.18
N ASP A 4 -8.14 -3.62 2.15
CA ASP A 4 -8.29 -4.50 0.99
C ASP A 4 -7.22 -5.61 0.92
N LEU A 5 -6.67 -6.05 2.06
CA LEU A 5 -5.57 -7.04 2.07
C LEU A 5 -5.93 -8.36 1.39
N GLN A 6 -7.14 -8.89 1.58
CA GLN A 6 -7.60 -10.10 0.87
C GLN A 6 -7.59 -9.90 -0.64
N LYS A 7 -8.05 -8.73 -1.12
CA LYS A 7 -8.04 -8.40 -2.56
C LYS A 7 -6.62 -8.27 -3.08
N ILE A 8 -5.74 -7.56 -2.38
CA ILE A 8 -4.30 -7.47 -2.71
C ILE A 8 -3.68 -8.87 -2.83
N THR A 9 -3.93 -9.75 -1.85
CA THR A 9 -3.40 -11.11 -1.82
C THR A 9 -3.88 -11.95 -3.01
N SER A 10 -5.12 -11.73 -3.46
CA SER A 10 -5.70 -12.41 -4.62
C SER A 10 -5.11 -11.93 -5.96
N CYS A 11 -4.67 -10.67 -6.05
CA CYS A 11 -4.09 -10.10 -7.28
C CYS A 11 -2.78 -10.81 -7.64
N CYS A 12 -2.71 -11.43 -8.81
CA CYS A 12 -1.52 -12.17 -9.29
C CYS A 12 -0.25 -11.31 -9.43
N PHE A 13 -0.37 -10.00 -9.55
CA PHE A 13 0.76 -9.06 -9.60
C PHE A 13 1.30 -8.64 -8.23
N TYR A 14 0.71 -9.12 -7.13
CA TYR A 14 1.28 -8.94 -5.79
C TYR A 14 2.29 -10.06 -5.51
N TRP A 15 3.54 -9.69 -5.27
CA TRP A 15 4.67 -10.61 -5.06
C TRP A 15 5.00 -10.84 -3.58
N GLY A 16 4.35 -10.13 -2.65
CA GLY A 16 4.67 -10.24 -1.23
C GLY A 16 6.05 -9.65 -0.90
N LYS A 17 6.76 -10.27 0.04
CA LYS A 17 8.12 -9.87 0.44
C LYS A 17 9.09 -10.08 -0.73
N MET A 18 9.56 -8.96 -1.26
CA MET A 18 10.50 -8.90 -2.38
C MET A 18 11.24 -7.57 -2.27
N ASP A 19 12.55 -7.59 -2.48
CA ASP A 19 13.36 -6.36 -2.48
C ASP A 19 13.32 -5.64 -3.84
N ARG A 20 13.93 -4.45 -3.91
CA ARG A 20 13.94 -3.67 -5.16
C ARG A 20 14.75 -4.32 -6.27
N TYR A 21 15.84 -5.00 -5.94
CA TYR A 21 16.78 -5.58 -6.89
C TYR A 21 16.20 -6.83 -7.56
N GLU A 22 15.47 -7.65 -6.78
CA GLU A 22 14.67 -8.75 -7.31
C GLU A 22 13.60 -8.25 -8.30
N ALA A 23 12.90 -7.17 -7.94
CA ALA A 23 11.91 -6.55 -8.81
C ALA A 23 12.53 -5.97 -10.09
N GLU A 24 13.70 -5.32 -9.99
CA GLU A 24 14.44 -4.79 -11.14
C GLU A 24 14.81 -5.89 -12.13
N LYS A 25 15.34 -7.02 -11.65
CA LYS A 25 15.68 -8.19 -12.48
C LYS A 25 14.45 -8.76 -13.22
N LEU A 26 13.30 -8.81 -12.56
CA LEU A 26 12.06 -9.30 -13.16
C LEU A 26 11.48 -8.35 -14.22
N LEU A 27 11.71 -7.04 -14.06
CA LEU A 27 11.25 -5.98 -14.97
C LEU A 27 12.23 -5.69 -16.11
N GLU A 28 13.46 -6.18 -16.03
CA GLU A 28 14.47 -5.98 -17.06
C GLU A 28 13.98 -6.50 -18.43
N GLY A 29 14.16 -5.66 -19.46
CA GLY A 29 13.71 -5.97 -20.83
C GLY A 29 12.19 -6.06 -21.01
N LYS A 30 11.37 -5.77 -20.00
CA LYS A 30 9.90 -5.77 -20.13
C LYS A 30 9.40 -4.49 -20.84
N PRO A 31 8.24 -4.55 -21.49
CA PRO A 31 7.61 -3.38 -22.09
C PRO A 31 7.32 -2.28 -21.07
N GLU A 32 7.26 -1.04 -21.54
CA GLU A 32 6.83 0.09 -20.73
C GLU A 32 5.43 -0.14 -20.14
N GLY A 33 5.21 0.29 -18.90
CA GLY A 33 3.97 0.05 -18.17
C GLY A 33 3.90 -1.31 -17.48
N THR A 34 4.90 -2.19 -17.65
CA THR A 34 4.98 -3.44 -16.88
C THR A 34 5.23 -3.13 -15.41
N PHE A 35 4.43 -3.71 -14.51
CA PHE A 35 4.53 -3.41 -13.08
C PHE A 35 4.30 -4.63 -12.18
N LEU A 36 4.72 -4.51 -10.92
CA LEU A 36 4.37 -5.43 -9.85
C LEU A 36 4.19 -4.68 -8.52
N LEU A 37 3.33 -5.21 -7.66
CA LEU A 37 3.18 -4.77 -6.27
C LEU A 37 4.00 -5.69 -5.36
N ARG A 38 4.72 -5.12 -4.40
CA ARG A 38 5.49 -5.87 -3.40
C ARG A 38 5.44 -5.17 -2.05
N ASP A 39 5.84 -5.89 -1.01
CA ASP A 39 6.09 -5.28 0.29
C ASP A 39 7.25 -4.28 0.16
N SER A 40 7.15 -3.17 0.89
CA SER A 40 8.25 -2.21 0.97
C SER A 40 9.37 -2.77 1.85
N ALA A 41 10.62 -2.48 1.49
CA ALA A 41 11.77 -2.78 2.35
C ALA A 41 11.98 -1.74 3.46
N GLN A 42 11.26 -0.61 3.40
CA GLN A 42 11.27 0.44 4.42
C GLN A 42 10.12 0.23 5.39
N GLU A 43 10.42 0.28 6.69
CA GLU A 43 9.47 0.01 7.78
C GLU A 43 8.31 1.01 7.83
N GLU A 44 8.49 2.22 7.30
CA GLU A 44 7.46 3.26 7.29
C GLU A 44 6.34 2.99 6.29
N PHE A 45 6.57 2.14 5.29
CA PHE A 45 5.63 1.86 4.22
C PHE A 45 5.32 0.36 4.17
N LEU A 46 4.06 0.00 3.92
CA LEU A 46 3.71 -1.42 3.78
C LEU A 46 4.01 -1.94 2.37
N PHE A 47 3.76 -1.13 1.35
CA PHE A 47 3.82 -1.55 -0.04
C PHE A 47 4.64 -0.60 -0.90
N SER A 48 5.18 -1.14 -1.98
CA SER A 48 5.80 -0.41 -3.07
C SER A 48 5.38 -1.02 -4.40
N VAL A 49 5.18 -0.18 -5.41
CA VAL A 49 5.02 -0.59 -6.79
C VAL A 49 6.38 -0.46 -7.48
N SER A 50 6.79 -1.50 -8.20
CA SER A 50 7.94 -1.42 -9.10
C SER A 50 7.42 -1.53 -10.53
N PHE A 51 7.86 -0.63 -11.40
CA PHE A 51 7.31 -0.53 -12.75
C PHE A 51 8.35 -0.10 -13.76
N ARG A 52 8.09 -0.36 -15.03
CA ARG A 52 8.95 0.00 -16.15
C ARG A 52 8.46 1.27 -16.82
N LYS A 53 9.30 2.30 -16.89
CA LYS A 53 9.03 3.57 -17.60
C LYS A 53 10.32 4.14 -18.17
N TYR A 54 10.30 4.69 -19.38
CA TYR A 54 11.48 5.29 -20.03
C TYR A 54 12.72 4.37 -20.06
N ASN A 55 12.51 3.08 -20.36
CA ASN A 55 13.57 2.06 -20.31
C ASN A 55 14.32 1.99 -18.96
N ARG A 56 13.65 2.36 -17.86
CA ARG A 56 14.15 2.24 -16.49
C ARG A 56 13.13 1.53 -15.60
N SER A 57 13.64 0.84 -14.61
CA SER A 57 12.84 0.27 -13.53
C SER A 57 12.76 1.34 -12.45
N LEU A 58 11.54 1.76 -12.12
CA LEU A 58 11.25 2.80 -11.14
C LEU A 58 10.44 2.18 -9.99
N HIS A 59 10.44 2.86 -8.84
CA HIS A 59 9.75 2.41 -7.65
C HIS A 59 8.98 3.55 -7.01
N ALA A 60 7.71 3.33 -6.71
CA ALA A 60 6.87 4.26 -5.98
C ALA A 60 6.37 3.59 -4.69
N ARG A 61 6.55 4.26 -3.55
CA ARG A 61 6.04 3.79 -2.27
C ARG A 61 4.58 4.22 -2.13
N ILE A 62 3.76 3.36 -1.55
CA ILE A 62 2.37 3.71 -1.30
C ILE A 62 2.29 4.33 0.09
N GLU A 63 1.99 5.62 0.14
CA GLU A 63 1.81 6.37 1.37
C GLU A 63 0.38 6.25 1.87
N GLN A 64 0.18 6.49 3.17
CA GLN A 64 -1.14 6.50 3.78
C GLN A 64 -1.34 7.79 4.60
N PHE A 65 -2.41 8.51 4.31
CA PHE A 65 -2.84 9.66 5.09
C PHE A 65 -4.36 9.76 5.12
N ASN A 66 -4.94 10.08 6.29
CA ASN A 66 -6.39 10.23 6.48
C ASN A 66 -7.24 9.09 5.89
N HIS A 67 -6.87 7.84 6.19
CA HIS A 67 -7.49 6.60 5.67
C HIS A 67 -7.50 6.45 4.13
N LYS A 68 -6.68 7.24 3.43
CA LYS A 68 -6.46 7.14 1.99
C LYS A 68 -5.02 6.77 1.67
N PHE A 69 -4.83 6.24 0.45
CA PHE A 69 -3.58 5.82 -0.13
C PHE A 69 -3.26 6.66 -1.37
N SER A 70 -1.99 7.05 -1.54
CA SER A 70 -1.47 7.77 -2.70
C SER A 70 0.03 7.51 -2.88
N PHE A 71 0.62 8.01 -3.97
CA PHE A 71 2.07 7.99 -4.20
C PHE A 71 2.80 9.22 -3.62
N ASP A 72 2.05 10.26 -3.26
CA ASP A 72 2.49 11.38 -2.44
C ASP A 72 1.30 11.83 -1.59
N SER A 73 1.41 11.72 -0.26
CA SER A 73 0.34 12.09 0.66
C SER A 73 0.35 13.56 1.07
N ARG A 74 1.41 14.29 0.71
CA ARG A 74 1.62 15.70 1.07
C ARG A 74 1.12 16.64 -0.03
N ASP A 75 1.10 16.17 -1.27
CA ASP A 75 0.56 16.90 -2.40
C ASP A 75 -0.97 16.70 -2.52
N PRO A 76 -1.80 17.76 -2.31
CA PRO A 76 -3.24 17.67 -2.44
C PRO A 76 -3.73 17.46 -3.88
N GLY A 77 -2.88 17.69 -4.88
CA GLY A 77 -3.19 17.45 -6.30
C GLY A 77 -3.06 16.00 -6.74
N VAL A 78 -2.39 15.15 -5.94
CA VAL A 78 -2.16 13.74 -6.27
C VAL A 78 -3.42 12.92 -5.99
N TYR A 79 -3.69 11.97 -6.88
CA TYR A 79 -4.84 11.08 -6.74
C TYR A 79 -4.76 10.25 -5.44
N THR A 80 -5.90 10.13 -4.76
CA THR A 80 -6.03 9.36 -3.52
C THR A 80 -7.16 8.34 -3.62
N ALA A 81 -6.96 7.14 -3.07
CA ALA A 81 -7.98 6.09 -3.00
C ALA A 81 -8.14 5.56 -1.58
N SER A 82 -9.31 5.00 -1.26
CA SER A 82 -9.56 4.35 0.05
C SER A 82 -8.92 2.95 0.17
N THR A 83 -8.43 2.40 -0.94
CA THR A 83 -7.86 1.05 -1.04
C THR A 83 -6.60 1.07 -1.89
N VAL A 84 -5.65 0.17 -1.61
CA VAL A 84 -4.43 0.05 -2.43
C VAL A 84 -4.80 -0.37 -3.85
N THR A 85 -5.70 -1.35 -3.99
CA THR A 85 -6.15 -1.82 -5.31
C THR A 85 -6.88 -0.73 -6.09
N GLY A 86 -7.65 0.14 -5.43
CA GLY A 86 -8.27 1.29 -6.08
C GLY A 86 -7.26 2.34 -6.55
N LEU A 87 -6.19 2.57 -5.78
CA LEU A 87 -5.07 3.42 -6.20
C LEU A 87 -4.43 2.86 -7.46
N LEU A 88 -4.10 1.56 -7.49
CA LEU A 88 -3.46 0.94 -8.66
C LEU A 88 -4.35 0.98 -9.90
N GLU A 89 -5.68 0.83 -9.74
CA GLU A 89 -6.64 0.88 -10.85
C GLU A 89 -6.59 2.21 -11.60
N HIS A 90 -6.49 3.33 -10.87
CA HIS A 90 -6.41 4.66 -11.47
C HIS A 90 -5.20 4.82 -12.41
N TYR A 91 -4.06 4.25 -12.02
CA TYR A 91 -2.80 4.37 -12.76
C TYR A 91 -2.62 3.31 -13.87
N LYS A 92 -3.66 2.51 -14.19
CA LYS A 92 -3.58 1.50 -15.26
C LYS A 92 -3.64 2.09 -16.66
N ASP A 93 -4.47 3.11 -16.84
CA ASP A 93 -4.71 3.72 -18.16
C ASP A 93 -3.61 4.74 -18.49
N PRO A 94 -2.76 4.49 -19.51
CA PRO A 94 -1.72 5.42 -19.93
C PRO A 94 -2.24 6.81 -20.31
N SER A 95 -3.50 6.92 -20.74
CA SER A 95 -4.10 8.20 -21.14
C SER A 95 -4.44 9.10 -19.95
N CYS A 96 -4.52 8.52 -18.76
CA CYS A 96 -4.92 9.20 -17.52
C CYS A 96 -3.75 9.55 -16.60
N VAL A 97 -2.51 9.22 -17.00
CA VAL A 97 -1.31 9.41 -16.17
C VAL A 97 -0.31 10.38 -16.81
N MET A 98 0.27 11.25 -15.99
CA MET A 98 1.28 12.20 -16.41
C MET A 98 2.65 11.53 -16.62
N PHE A 99 3.57 12.24 -17.27
CA PHE A 99 4.93 11.75 -17.55
C PHE A 99 5.72 11.41 -16.26
N PHE A 100 5.44 12.07 -15.13
CA PHE A 100 6.08 11.80 -13.84
C PHE A 100 5.35 10.75 -12.99
N GLU A 101 4.12 10.39 -13.36
CA GLU A 101 3.29 9.47 -12.59
C GLU A 101 3.59 7.99 -12.91
N PRO A 102 3.29 7.06 -11.99
CA PRO A 102 3.40 5.63 -12.28
C PRO A 102 2.47 5.23 -13.44
N MET A 103 2.98 4.42 -14.37
CA MET A 103 2.18 3.81 -15.43
C MET A 103 2.11 2.31 -15.17
N LEU A 104 0.93 1.80 -14.81
CA LEU A 104 0.72 0.47 -14.25
C LEU A 104 -0.16 -0.40 -15.16
N THR A 105 0.17 -0.44 -16.44
CA THR A 105 -0.69 -1.01 -17.48
C THR A 105 -0.63 -2.53 -17.56
N TYR A 106 0.57 -3.12 -17.45
CA TYR A 106 0.78 -4.55 -17.68
C TYR A 106 1.22 -5.25 -16.40
N PRO A 107 0.32 -5.99 -15.72
CA PRO A 107 0.69 -6.69 -14.48
C PRO A 107 1.69 -7.80 -14.75
N LEU A 108 2.81 -7.80 -14.03
CA LEU A 108 3.75 -8.91 -14.01
C LEU A 108 3.31 -9.93 -12.97
N ASN A 109 2.75 -11.03 -13.44
CA ASN A 109 2.16 -12.05 -12.58
C ASN A 109 3.22 -12.93 -11.90
N ARG A 110 3.04 -13.17 -10.60
CA ARG A 110 3.83 -14.15 -9.84
C ARG A 110 3.67 -15.55 -10.41
N LYS A 111 4.69 -16.38 -10.26
CA LYS A 111 4.73 -17.79 -10.70
C LYS A 111 4.59 -18.80 -9.55
N PHE A 112 4.16 -18.34 -8.38
CA PHE A 112 4.01 -19.15 -7.19
C PHE A 112 2.70 -18.80 -6.48
N VAL A 113 2.29 -19.65 -5.54
CA VAL A 113 1.16 -19.42 -4.65
C VAL A 113 1.67 -19.06 -3.26
N PHE A 114 0.94 -18.19 -2.56
CA PHE A 114 1.27 -17.88 -1.17
C PHE A 114 1.03 -19.08 -0.26
N SER A 115 1.73 -19.08 0.87
CA SER A 115 1.51 -20.09 1.92
C SER A 115 0.07 -20.04 2.43
N LEU A 116 -0.45 -21.18 2.89
CA LEU A 116 -1.76 -21.23 3.52
C LEU A 116 -1.87 -20.26 4.69
N GLN A 117 -0.80 -20.09 5.47
CA GLN A 117 -0.75 -19.14 6.59
C GLN A 117 -0.99 -17.69 6.14
N GLN A 118 -0.38 -17.27 5.03
CA GLN A 118 -0.59 -15.93 4.47
C GLN A 118 -2.01 -15.74 3.94
N LEU A 119 -2.56 -16.77 3.28
CA LEU A 119 -3.93 -16.75 2.79
C LEU A 119 -4.94 -16.66 3.95
N CYS A 120 -4.75 -17.47 5.00
CA CYS A 120 -5.55 -17.41 6.22
C CYS A 120 -5.48 -16.05 6.88
N ARG A 121 -4.29 -15.45 7.00
CA ARG A 121 -4.16 -14.08 7.52
C ARG A 121 -5.02 -13.12 6.71
N ALA A 122 -4.89 -13.12 5.38
CA ALA A 122 -5.62 -12.19 4.53
C ALA A 122 -7.14 -12.31 4.73
N THR A 123 -7.67 -13.53 4.83
CA THR A 123 -9.09 -13.77 5.12
C THR A 123 -9.48 -13.30 6.53
N ILE A 124 -8.71 -13.66 7.56
CA ILE A 124 -9.03 -13.28 8.95
C ILE A 124 -9.04 -11.77 9.12
N VAL A 125 -8.01 -11.07 8.65
CA VAL A 125 -7.88 -9.61 8.85
C VAL A 125 -8.90 -8.80 8.06
N SER A 126 -9.46 -9.37 6.98
CA SER A 126 -10.58 -8.75 6.25
C SER A 126 -11.93 -8.89 6.96
N ASN A 127 -12.01 -9.69 8.03
CA ASN A 127 -13.24 -9.92 8.81
C ASN A 127 -13.09 -9.47 10.28
N THR A 128 -12.07 -8.68 10.60
CA THR A 128 -11.87 -8.14 11.96
C THR A 128 -11.17 -6.78 11.89
N THR A 129 -10.98 -6.13 13.04
CA THR A 129 -10.24 -4.87 13.17
C THR A 129 -8.88 -5.10 13.83
N TYR A 130 -8.04 -4.07 13.88
CA TYR A 130 -6.74 -4.18 14.55
C TYR A 130 -6.91 -4.55 16.03
N ASP A 131 -7.91 -3.98 16.69
CA ASP A 131 -8.22 -4.25 18.08
C ASP A 131 -8.95 -5.59 18.24
N GLY A 132 -9.84 -5.96 17.31
CA GLY A 132 -10.53 -7.25 17.31
C GLY A 132 -9.58 -8.46 17.22
N ILE A 133 -8.37 -8.30 16.70
CA ILE A 133 -7.33 -9.35 16.75
C ILE A 133 -6.97 -9.72 18.21
N ASN A 134 -7.08 -8.79 19.15
CA ASN A 134 -6.78 -9.05 20.57
C ASN A 134 -7.78 -10.03 21.19
N ASP A 135 -9.01 -10.07 20.70
CA ASP A 135 -10.10 -10.90 21.24
C ASP A 135 -10.05 -12.33 20.71
N LEU A 136 -9.27 -12.58 19.66
CA LEU A 136 -9.09 -13.93 19.11
C LEU A 136 -8.40 -14.85 20.12
N SER A 137 -8.88 -16.08 20.24
CA SER A 137 -8.26 -17.12 21.07
C SER A 137 -7.04 -17.75 20.38
N LEU A 138 -6.01 -16.92 20.14
CA LEU A 138 -4.78 -17.29 19.46
C LEU A 138 -3.54 -16.95 20.31
N PRO A 139 -2.44 -17.72 20.19
CA PRO A 139 -1.15 -17.37 20.75
C PRO A 139 -0.68 -15.96 20.34
N LYS A 140 0.09 -15.30 21.21
CA LYS A 140 0.60 -13.94 20.99
C LYS A 140 1.37 -13.81 19.67
N SER A 141 2.17 -14.80 19.30
CA SER A 141 2.92 -14.82 18.04
C SER A 141 2.01 -14.74 16.81
N LEU A 142 0.88 -15.46 16.81
CA LEU A 142 -0.09 -15.39 15.72
C LEU A 142 -0.86 -14.06 15.70
N LYS A 143 -1.18 -13.50 16.87
CA LYS A 143 -1.77 -12.14 16.95
C LYS A 143 -0.82 -11.10 16.34
N SER A 144 0.47 -11.17 16.64
CA SER A 144 1.48 -10.29 16.03
C SER A 144 1.55 -10.48 14.51
N TYR A 145 1.51 -11.73 14.04
CA TYR A 145 1.50 -12.05 12.61
C TYR A 145 0.28 -11.48 11.87
N LEU A 146 -0.92 -11.55 12.48
CA LEU A 146 -2.15 -10.96 11.92
C LEU A 146 -2.09 -9.42 11.89
N LYS A 147 -1.36 -8.81 12.83
CA LYS A 147 -1.21 -7.36 12.91
C LYS A 147 -0.18 -6.77 11.94
N GLU A 148 0.62 -7.58 11.23
CA GLU A 148 1.74 -7.11 10.39
C GLU A 148 1.32 -5.99 9.40
N TYR A 149 0.18 -6.14 8.69
CA TYR A 149 -0.30 -5.14 7.73
C TYR A 149 -1.25 -4.11 8.35
N HIS A 150 -0.71 -3.26 9.22
CA HIS A 150 -1.40 -2.07 9.73
C HIS A 150 -0.61 -0.81 9.39
N TYR A 151 -1.31 0.23 8.95
CA TYR A 151 -0.72 1.56 8.83
C TYR A 151 -0.83 2.30 10.16
N ARG A 152 0.14 3.16 10.45
CA ARG A 152 0.15 3.99 11.66
C ARG A 152 -0.54 5.32 11.36
N GLN A 153 -1.58 5.63 12.13
CA GLN A 153 -2.20 6.95 12.05
C GLN A 153 -1.36 7.95 12.86
N ARG A 154 -0.76 8.92 12.18
CA ARG A 154 -0.21 10.10 12.85
C ARG A 154 -1.39 10.98 13.29
N VAL A 155 -1.76 10.89 14.57
CA VAL A 155 -2.74 11.80 15.15
C VAL A 155 -2.15 13.20 15.11
N ARG A 156 -2.77 14.12 14.35
CA ARG A 156 -2.43 15.55 14.49
C ARG A 156 -2.89 15.97 15.88
N TYR A 157 -1.94 16.31 16.76
CA TYR A 157 -2.26 17.06 17.98
C TYR A 157 -2.91 18.36 17.53
N ARG A 158 -4.20 18.56 17.82
CA ARG A 158 -4.75 19.91 17.87
C ARG A 158 -4.20 20.52 19.16
N PRO A 159 -3.45 21.63 19.12
CA PRO A 159 -3.26 22.42 20.32
C PRO A 159 -4.64 22.77 20.86
N LEU A 160 -4.88 22.49 22.14
CA LEU A 160 -6.08 22.92 22.86
C LEU A 160 -6.06 24.45 22.89
N ASP A 161 -7.12 25.04 22.33
CA ASP A 161 -7.69 26.35 22.63
C ASP A 161 -6.71 27.52 22.82
N ASP A 162 -6.57 28.36 21.79
CA ASP A 162 -6.20 29.76 22.03
C ASP A 162 -7.31 30.40 22.91
N PRO A 163 -6.96 31.04 24.04
CA PRO A 163 -7.97 31.69 24.89
C PRO A 163 -8.61 32.87 24.13
N PRO A 164 -9.91 33.16 24.38
CA PRO A 164 -10.59 34.24 23.68
C PRO A 164 -9.91 35.57 23.95
N LEU A 165 -9.60 36.29 22.86
CA LEU A 165 -9.21 37.70 22.90
C LEU A 165 -10.33 38.47 23.62
N TYR A 166 -10.01 38.99 24.81
CA TYR A 166 -10.80 40.03 25.43
C TYR A 166 -10.81 41.24 24.49
N HIS A 167 -11.97 41.51 23.88
CA HIS A 167 -12.27 42.82 23.34
C HIS A 167 -12.55 43.74 24.53
N ASP A 168 -11.56 44.54 24.91
CA ASP A 168 -11.81 45.73 25.71
C ASP A 168 -12.37 46.86 24.83
N LEU A 169 -13.28 47.61 25.45
CA LEU A 169 -14.18 48.65 24.97
C LEU A 169 -13.53 49.80 24.18
#